data_AF-A0A5D2FHK1-F1
#
_entry.id   AF-A0A5D2FHK1-F1
#
_cell.length_a   1.000
_cell.length_b   1.000
_cell.length_c   1.000
_cell.angle_alpha   90.00
_cell.angle_beta   90.00
_cell.angle_gamma   90.00
#
_symmetry.space_group_name_H-M   'P 1'
#
loop_
_entity.id
_entity.type
_entity.pdbx_description
1 polymer ?
#
loop_
_entity_poly.entity_id
_entity_poly.type
_entity_poly.pdbx_seq_one_letter_code
_entity_poly.pdbx_strand_id
1 'polypeptide(L)'
;MKSICFSFAIAAEAIPNSNHLHRPLTPPYPPSILTPNFPLKRTQISPLPLRSQSSSEPPANQQRQDLRIPDPWLLPSKALEESEWLRVTLHKWLDDEYCPEETNVEISNVAARSYYHSLLHKQTDVGEILLKMARELESISYRESFHGPFSSANAAVSLIIQRIEQL
;
A
#
# COMPACT_ATOMS: atom_id res chain seq x y z
N MET A 1 -9.00 46.32 -14.88
CA MET A 1 -7.75 46.88 -14.32
C MET A 1 -7.79 46.77 -12.81
N LYS A 2 -6.60 46.57 -12.18
CA LYS A 2 -6.31 46.25 -10.76
C LYS A 2 -6.18 44.73 -10.56
N SER A 3 -5.06 44.08 -10.92
CA SER A 3 -3.69 44.18 -10.39
C SER A 3 -3.65 43.94 -8.88
N ILE A 4 -3.31 42.72 -8.48
CA ILE A 4 -2.97 42.36 -7.10
C ILE A 4 -1.54 41.80 -7.16
N CYS A 5 -0.63 42.51 -6.50
CA CYS A 5 0.79 42.22 -6.47
C CYS A 5 1.07 41.00 -5.58
N PHE A 6 1.85 40.05 -6.09
CA PHE A 6 2.52 39.03 -5.28
C PHE A 6 3.81 39.63 -4.71
N SER A 7 3.92 39.69 -3.39
CA SER A 7 5.19 39.96 -2.71
C SER A 7 5.76 38.64 -2.20
N PHE A 8 6.76 38.12 -2.90
CA PHE A 8 7.62 37.05 -2.38
C PHE A 8 8.79 37.70 -1.61
N ALA A 9 8.88 37.42 -0.31
CA ALA A 9 10.07 37.72 0.47
C ALA A 9 11.03 36.52 0.40
N ILE A 10 12.17 36.69 -0.27
CA ILE A 10 13.32 35.79 -0.21
C ILE A 10 14.18 36.23 0.99
N ALA A 11 14.27 35.39 2.01
CA ALA A 11 15.29 35.53 3.05
C ALA A 11 16.48 34.63 2.69
N ALA A 12 17.57 35.26 2.27
CA ALA A 12 18.88 34.64 2.15
C ALA A 12 19.62 34.83 3.48
N GLU A 13 20.03 33.74 4.12
CA GLU A 13 21.02 33.80 5.20
C GLU A 13 22.37 33.30 4.72
N ALA A 14 23.35 34.18 4.86
CA ALA A 14 24.75 33.99 4.56
C ALA A 14 25.46 33.35 5.76
N ILE A 15 26.27 32.32 5.50
CA ILE A 15 27.17 31.71 6.47
C ILE A 15 28.53 32.42 6.37
N PRO A 16 29.09 33.01 7.46
CA PRO A 16 30.48 33.41 7.47
C PRO A 16 31.38 32.25 7.94
N ASN A 17 32.41 32.01 7.15
CA ASN A 17 33.55 31.13 7.38
C ASN A 17 34.51 31.76 8.40
N SER A 18 35.00 30.99 9.38
CA SER A 18 36.25 31.33 10.07
C SER A 18 37.00 30.05 10.47
N ASN A 19 38.16 29.88 9.84
CA ASN A 19 39.17 28.88 10.16
C ASN A 19 40.01 29.34 11.37
N HIS A 20 40.44 28.39 12.20
CA HIS A 20 41.82 28.16 12.64
C HIS A 20 41.84 27.57 14.05
N LEU A 21 42.25 26.31 14.16
CA LEU A 21 43.31 25.84 15.06
C LEU A 21 43.65 24.38 14.70
N HIS A 22 44.86 24.18 14.18
CA HIS A 22 45.46 22.86 13.96
C HIS A 22 45.85 22.21 15.30
N ARG A 23 45.54 20.92 15.49
CA ARG A 23 46.50 19.88 15.94
C ARG A 23 45.90 18.46 15.80
N PRO A 24 46.64 17.49 15.22
CA PRO A 24 46.19 16.11 15.07
C PRO A 24 46.62 15.23 16.26
N LEU A 25 45.91 14.11 16.52
CA LEU A 25 46.41 12.85 17.09
C LEU A 25 45.25 11.81 17.19
N THR A 26 45.31 10.78 16.35
CA THR A 26 44.86 9.36 16.52
C THR A 26 43.49 8.99 17.12
N PRO A 27 42.79 7.98 16.54
CA PRO A 27 41.49 7.52 17.05
C PRO A 27 41.64 6.50 18.20
N PRO A 28 40.88 6.64 19.31
CA PRO A 28 40.62 5.53 20.21
C PRO A 28 39.37 4.77 19.75
N TYR A 29 39.48 3.45 19.75
CA TYR A 29 38.46 2.41 19.59
C TYR A 29 37.02 2.79 20.01
N PRO A 30 35.98 2.28 19.32
CA PRO A 30 34.60 2.44 19.79
C PRO A 30 34.34 1.55 21.03
N PRO A 31 33.67 2.06 22.08
CA PRO A 31 33.20 1.23 23.18
C PRO A 31 31.99 0.39 22.75
N SER A 32 32.00 -0.87 23.20
CA SER A 32 30.92 -1.84 23.03
C SER A 32 29.61 -1.31 23.60
N ILE A 33 28.59 -1.18 22.76
CA ILE A 33 27.23 -0.87 23.20
C ILE A 33 26.60 -2.16 23.74
N LEU A 34 26.19 -2.10 25.00
CA LEU A 34 25.39 -3.10 25.71
C LEU A 34 24.07 -3.36 24.95
N THR A 35 23.88 -4.59 24.50
CA THR A 35 22.59 -5.09 24.03
C THR A 35 21.66 -5.32 25.23
N PRO A 36 20.37 -4.91 25.16
CA PRO A 36 19.40 -5.28 26.19
C PRO A 36 19.13 -6.79 26.14
N ASN A 37 19.30 -7.44 27.30
CA ASN A 37 18.99 -8.85 27.51
C ASN A 37 17.47 -9.08 27.44
N PHE A 38 16.97 -9.52 26.29
CA PHE A 38 15.67 -10.19 26.23
C PHE A 38 15.85 -11.65 26.67
N PRO A 39 15.12 -12.15 27.69
CA PRO A 39 15.20 -13.55 28.09
C PRO A 39 14.59 -14.44 27.00
N LEU A 40 15.45 -15.01 26.16
CA LEU A 40 15.09 -16.14 25.29
C LEU A 40 14.79 -17.35 26.20
N LYS A 41 13.52 -17.64 26.44
CA LYS A 41 13.09 -18.93 26.99
C LYS A 41 13.40 -20.00 25.95
N ARG A 42 14.57 -20.62 26.09
CA ARG A 42 15.02 -21.81 25.36
C ARG A 42 14.16 -23.00 25.79
N THR A 43 13.08 -23.25 25.05
CA THR A 43 12.31 -24.49 25.18
C THR A 43 13.18 -25.66 24.72
N GLN A 44 13.39 -26.63 25.61
CA GLN A 44 14.19 -27.82 25.34
C GLN A 44 13.50 -28.70 24.28
N ILE A 45 14.23 -29.00 23.21
CA ILE A 45 13.85 -29.97 22.20
C ILE A 45 14.20 -31.35 22.76
N SER A 46 13.20 -32.16 23.08
CA SER A 46 13.36 -33.59 23.37
C SER A 46 13.40 -34.40 22.05
N PRO A 47 14.24 -35.45 21.93
CA PRO A 47 14.28 -36.28 20.72
C PRO A 47 13.10 -37.25 20.59
N LEU A 48 12.72 -37.50 19.33
CA LEU A 48 11.58 -38.29 18.84
C LEU A 48 11.45 -39.72 19.40
N PRO A 49 10.23 -40.29 19.40
CA PRO A 49 10.01 -41.67 19.04
C PRO A 49 9.48 -41.77 17.60
N LEU A 50 10.23 -42.51 16.78
CA LEU A 50 9.88 -42.94 15.43
C LEU A 50 8.58 -43.78 15.49
N ARG A 51 7.48 -43.26 14.93
CA ARG A 51 6.25 -44.03 14.70
C ARG A 51 6.06 -44.27 13.21
N SER A 52 6.26 -45.52 12.82
CA SER A 52 5.98 -46.04 11.48
C SER A 52 4.49 -46.06 11.17
N GLN A 53 4.21 -45.85 9.88
CA GLN A 53 2.96 -46.03 9.13
C GLN A 53 1.92 -44.92 9.25
N SER A 54 1.75 -44.15 8.16
CA SER A 54 0.58 -44.29 7.27
C SER A 54 0.65 -43.22 6.16
N SER A 55 0.44 -43.67 4.92
CA SER A 55 0.12 -42.91 3.70
C SER A 55 0.47 -41.42 3.66
N SER A 56 1.58 -41.09 2.99
CA SER A 56 1.82 -39.75 2.48
C SER A 56 0.94 -39.49 1.24
N GLU A 57 -0.36 -39.35 1.46
CA GLU A 57 -1.14 -38.47 0.58
C GLU A 57 -0.65 -37.04 0.89
N PRO A 58 -0.24 -36.24 -0.10
CA PRO A 58 -0.03 -34.82 0.14
C PRO A 58 -1.36 -34.28 0.69
N PRO A 59 -1.36 -33.50 1.79
CA PRO A 59 -2.59 -32.86 2.23
C PRO A 59 -3.12 -32.09 1.02
N ALA A 60 -4.33 -32.49 0.60
CA ALA A 60 -5.01 -31.97 -0.57
C ALA A 60 -4.78 -30.46 -0.60
N ASN A 61 -4.20 -30.02 -1.72
CA ASN A 61 -3.95 -28.63 -2.07
C ASN A 61 -4.91 -27.76 -1.27
N GLN A 62 -4.41 -27.05 -0.26
CA GLN A 62 -5.20 -26.15 0.56
C GLN A 62 -5.56 -25.03 -0.40
N GLN A 63 -6.63 -25.30 -1.16
CA GLN A 63 -7.03 -24.59 -2.36
C GLN A 63 -7.44 -23.23 -1.82
N ARG A 64 -6.49 -22.30 -1.80
CA ARG A 64 -6.80 -20.88 -1.70
C ARG A 64 -7.86 -20.68 -2.76
N GLN A 65 -9.07 -20.35 -2.33
CA GLN A 65 -10.12 -19.98 -3.26
C GLN A 65 -9.55 -18.76 -3.96
N ASP A 66 -9.14 -18.94 -5.22
CA ASP A 66 -8.68 -17.84 -6.06
C ASP A 66 -9.84 -16.85 -6.09
N LEU A 67 -9.68 -15.74 -5.36
CA LEU A 67 -10.70 -14.71 -5.29
C LEU A 67 -10.72 -14.02 -6.64
N ARG A 68 -11.79 -14.28 -7.39
CA ARG A 68 -11.92 -13.86 -8.79
C ARG A 68 -13.14 -12.98 -9.00
N ILE A 69 -12.97 -12.02 -9.91
CA ILE A 69 -14.07 -11.22 -10.42
C ILE A 69 -15.02 -12.10 -11.27
N PRO A 70 -16.35 -11.96 -11.13
CA PRO A 70 -17.32 -12.66 -11.97
C PRO A 70 -17.18 -12.32 -13.46
N ASP A 71 -17.24 -13.34 -14.32
CA ASP A 71 -17.18 -13.19 -15.78
C ASP A 71 -18.19 -12.18 -16.38
N PRO A 72 -19.43 -12.04 -15.87
CA PRO A 72 -20.38 -11.05 -16.40
C PRO A 72 -19.87 -9.60 -16.30
N TRP A 73 -18.97 -9.31 -15.36
CA TRP A 73 -18.40 -7.97 -15.18
C TRP A 73 -17.35 -7.62 -16.23
N LEU A 74 -16.85 -8.59 -16.99
CA LEU A 74 -15.86 -8.39 -18.05
C LEU A 74 -16.48 -7.78 -19.32
N LEU A 75 -17.81 -7.71 -19.42
CA LEU A 75 -18.49 -7.03 -20.52
C LEU A 75 -18.22 -5.53 -20.41
N PRO A 76 -17.85 -4.81 -21.51
CA PRO A 76 -17.47 -3.40 -21.42
C PRO A 76 -18.49 -2.49 -20.73
N SER A 77 -19.79 -2.75 -20.92
CA SER A 77 -20.86 -2.01 -20.25
C SER A 77 -20.90 -2.26 -18.75
N LYS A 78 -20.77 -3.52 -18.32
CA LYS A 78 -20.72 -3.89 -16.90
C LYS A 78 -19.40 -3.47 -16.25
N ALA A 79 -18.28 -3.61 -16.94
CA ALA A 79 -16.99 -3.12 -16.47
C ALA A 79 -17.04 -1.62 -16.17
N LEU A 80 -17.68 -0.83 -17.04
CA LEU A 80 -17.85 0.60 -16.83
C LEU A 80 -18.75 0.88 -15.61
N GLU A 81 -19.89 0.18 -15.50
CA GLU A 81 -20.81 0.30 -14.38
C GLU A 81 -20.14 0.01 -13.03
N GLU A 82 -19.44 -1.13 -12.91
CA GLU A 82 -18.77 -1.51 -11.66
C GLU A 82 -17.56 -0.60 -11.36
N SER A 83 -16.93 -0.02 -12.37
CA SER A 83 -15.83 0.94 -12.15
C SER A 83 -16.33 2.30 -11.67
N GLU A 84 -17.44 2.80 -12.21
CA GLU A 84 -18.08 4.03 -11.72
C GLU A 84 -18.64 3.85 -10.31
N TRP A 85 -19.22 2.68 -10.03
CA TRP A 85 -19.60 2.30 -8.67
C TRP A 85 -18.39 2.37 -7.73
N LEU A 86 -17.27 1.72 -8.09
CA LEU A 86 -16.05 1.73 -7.28
C LEU A 86 -15.55 3.16 -7.03
N ARG A 87 -15.56 4.03 -8.06
CA ARG A 87 -15.15 5.43 -7.93
C ARG A 87 -15.91 6.15 -6.82
N VAL A 88 -17.24 6.10 -6.89
CA VAL A 88 -18.11 6.82 -5.94
C VAL A 88 -18.01 6.21 -4.54
N THR A 89 -18.02 4.89 -4.44
CA THR A 89 -17.99 4.20 -3.15
C THR A 89 -16.63 4.33 -2.47
N LEU A 90 -15.53 4.21 -3.21
CA LEU A 90 -14.19 4.38 -2.64
C LEU A 90 -13.93 5.81 -2.20
N HIS A 91 -14.35 6.82 -2.98
CA HIS A 91 -14.21 8.22 -2.57
C HIS A 91 -14.92 8.47 -1.24
N LYS A 92 -16.18 8.05 -1.14
CA LYS A 92 -16.94 8.16 0.10
C LYS A 92 -16.25 7.43 1.26
N TRP A 93 -15.78 6.21 1.04
CA TRP A 93 -15.11 5.42 2.07
C TRP A 93 -13.85 6.12 2.59
N LEU A 94 -13.05 6.73 1.71
CA LEU A 94 -11.85 7.47 2.10
C LEU A 94 -12.18 8.72 2.93
N ASP A 95 -13.23 9.44 2.54
CA ASP A 95 -13.70 10.62 3.28
C ASP A 95 -14.24 10.26 4.67
N ASP A 96 -14.93 9.12 4.77
CA ASP A 96 -15.49 8.60 6.03
C ASP A 96 -14.38 8.08 6.98
N GLU A 97 -13.31 7.47 6.44
CA GLU A 97 -12.23 6.84 7.24
C GLU A 97 -11.13 7.83 7.69
N TYR A 98 -10.68 8.73 6.81
CA TYR A 98 -9.51 9.56 7.07
C TYR A 98 -9.87 11.04 7.30
N CYS A 99 -10.51 11.63 6.32
CA CYS A 99 -11.20 12.92 6.28
C CYS A 99 -11.36 13.32 4.80
N PRO A 100 -12.26 14.27 4.47
CA PRO A 100 -12.37 14.76 3.10
C PRO A 100 -11.11 15.48 2.62
N GLU A 101 -10.54 15.02 1.52
CA GLU A 101 -9.31 15.56 0.89
C GLU A 101 -9.43 15.55 -0.64
N GLU A 102 -8.74 16.48 -1.32
CA GLU A 102 -8.67 16.48 -2.79
C GLU A 102 -7.97 15.21 -3.33
N THR A 103 -6.98 14.70 -2.59
CA THR A 103 -6.29 13.45 -2.91
C THR A 103 -7.26 12.27 -3.00
N ASN A 104 -8.32 12.22 -2.20
CA ASN A 104 -9.31 11.13 -2.23
C ASN A 104 -10.09 11.10 -3.56
N VAL A 105 -10.35 12.26 -4.15
CA VAL A 105 -10.94 12.39 -5.49
C VAL A 105 -9.99 11.78 -6.53
N GLU A 106 -8.71 12.10 -6.46
CA GLU A 106 -7.71 11.57 -7.41
C GLU A 106 -7.53 10.05 -7.26
N ILE A 107 -7.44 9.56 -6.02
CA ILE A 107 -7.34 8.12 -5.70
C ILE A 107 -8.52 7.36 -6.29
N SER A 108 -9.74 7.84 -6.04
CA SER A 108 -10.94 7.16 -6.51
C SER A 108 -11.02 7.13 -8.04
N ASN A 109 -10.64 8.22 -8.72
CA ASN A 109 -10.57 8.28 -10.18
C ASN A 109 -9.53 7.29 -10.74
N VAL A 110 -8.32 7.26 -10.18
CA VAL A 110 -7.24 6.38 -10.63
C VAL A 110 -7.60 4.91 -10.37
N ALA A 111 -8.12 4.58 -9.19
CA ALA A 111 -8.54 3.23 -8.84
C ALA A 111 -9.64 2.71 -9.77
N ALA A 112 -10.68 3.51 -10.02
CA ALA A 112 -11.77 3.16 -10.93
C ALA A 112 -11.27 2.93 -12.36
N ARG A 113 -10.42 3.82 -12.88
CA ARG A 113 -9.79 3.65 -14.19
C ARG A 113 -8.93 2.38 -14.24
N SER A 114 -8.14 2.13 -13.19
CA SER A 114 -7.30 0.94 -13.09
C SER A 114 -8.12 -0.35 -13.15
N TYR A 115 -9.23 -0.36 -12.42
CA TYR A 115 -10.15 -1.48 -12.35
C TYR A 115 -10.85 -1.71 -13.69
N TYR A 116 -11.38 -0.65 -14.32
CA TYR A 116 -11.98 -0.72 -15.65
C TYR A 116 -11.05 -1.37 -16.67
N HIS A 117 -9.79 -0.89 -16.74
CA HIS A 117 -8.82 -1.48 -17.65
C HIS A 117 -8.52 -2.94 -17.32
N SER A 118 -8.43 -3.30 -16.05
CA SER A 118 -8.23 -4.69 -15.62
C SER A 118 -9.35 -5.59 -16.16
N LEU A 119 -10.61 -5.17 -16.00
CA LEU A 119 -11.77 -5.91 -16.50
C LEU A 119 -11.78 -6.03 -18.03
N LEU A 120 -11.45 -4.96 -18.76
CA LEU A 120 -11.33 -5.00 -20.22
C LEU A 120 -10.23 -5.95 -20.70
N HIS A 121 -9.15 -6.06 -19.93
CA HIS A 121 -8.05 -6.99 -20.18
C HIS A 121 -8.33 -8.41 -19.66
N LYS A 122 -9.55 -8.70 -19.20
CA LYS A 122 -9.97 -10.00 -18.64
C LYS A 122 -9.14 -10.43 -17.43
N GLN A 123 -8.62 -9.46 -16.70
CA GLN A 123 -7.91 -9.68 -15.45
C GLN A 123 -8.94 -9.99 -14.36
N THR A 124 -9.01 -11.25 -13.93
CA THR A 124 -10.00 -11.69 -12.93
C THR A 124 -9.41 -11.97 -11.56
N ASP A 125 -8.11 -12.27 -11.47
CA ASP A 125 -7.45 -12.48 -10.18
C ASP A 125 -7.39 -11.16 -9.39
N VAL A 126 -8.00 -11.15 -8.20
CA VAL A 126 -8.10 -9.95 -7.36
C VAL A 126 -6.73 -9.50 -6.84
N GLY A 127 -5.79 -10.43 -6.62
CA GLY A 127 -4.42 -10.10 -6.23
C GLY A 127 -3.67 -9.36 -7.34
N GLU A 128 -3.82 -9.80 -8.58
CA GLU A 128 -3.23 -9.11 -9.74
C GLU A 128 -3.86 -7.73 -9.98
N ILE A 129 -5.18 -7.61 -9.80
CA ILE A 129 -5.88 -6.31 -9.83
C ILE A 129 -5.35 -5.38 -8.74
N LEU A 130 -5.21 -5.88 -7.51
CA LEU A 130 -4.67 -5.12 -6.37
C LEU A 130 -3.29 -4.54 -6.70
N LEU A 131 -2.36 -5.39 -7.15
CA LEU A 131 -0.98 -5.01 -7.43
C LEU A 131 -0.89 -4.05 -8.63
N LYS A 132 -1.72 -4.21 -9.65
CA LYS A 132 -1.81 -3.25 -10.75
C LYS A 132 -2.33 -1.90 -10.25
N MET A 133 -3.39 -1.89 -9.45
CA MET A 133 -3.98 -0.68 -8.91
C MET A 133 -3.01 0.07 -7.98
N ALA A 134 -2.33 -0.64 -7.08
CA ALA A 134 -1.34 -0.04 -6.19
C ALA A 134 -0.23 0.68 -6.96
N ARG A 135 0.29 0.05 -8.03
CA ARG A 135 1.31 0.67 -8.91
C ARG A 135 0.80 1.93 -9.62
N GLU A 136 -0.47 1.96 -10.02
CA GLU A 136 -1.05 3.16 -10.64
C GLU A 136 -1.32 4.26 -9.62
N LEU A 137 -1.67 3.91 -8.39
CA LEU A 137 -1.88 4.86 -7.31
C LEU A 137 -0.57 5.51 -6.84
N GLU A 138 0.58 4.86 -7.03
CA GLU A 138 1.90 5.45 -6.74
C GLU A 138 2.18 6.74 -7.53
N SER A 139 1.43 7.04 -8.61
CA SER A 139 1.58 8.29 -9.36
C SER A 139 0.99 9.51 -8.65
N ILE A 140 0.20 9.32 -7.60
CA ILE A 140 -0.50 10.38 -6.86
C ILE A 140 0.42 10.95 -5.77
N SER A 141 0.27 12.24 -5.46
CA SER A 141 0.95 12.87 -4.32
C SER A 141 0.16 12.68 -3.02
N TYR A 142 0.74 11.98 -2.05
CA TYR A 142 0.16 11.74 -0.72
C TYR A 142 0.73 12.64 0.39
N ARG A 143 1.43 13.73 0.02
CA ARG A 143 2.23 14.54 0.97
C ARG A 143 1.47 15.01 2.21
N GLU A 144 0.21 15.38 2.04
CA GLU A 144 -0.64 15.91 3.11
C GLU A 144 -1.66 14.87 3.62
N SER A 145 -1.60 13.63 3.11
CA SER A 145 -2.58 12.58 3.40
C SER A 145 -2.05 11.55 4.39
N PHE A 146 -2.94 10.98 5.20
CA PHE A 146 -2.59 10.01 6.25
C PHE A 146 -2.50 8.55 5.76
N HIS A 147 -2.82 8.32 4.50
CA HIS A 147 -2.81 7.02 3.83
C HIS A 147 -1.91 7.05 2.60
N GLY A 148 -1.68 5.88 2.01
CA GLY A 148 -0.78 5.72 0.87
C GLY A 148 -1.37 4.76 -0.17
N PRO A 149 -0.66 4.56 -1.30
CA PRO A 149 -1.19 3.85 -2.47
C PRO A 149 -1.64 2.42 -2.16
N PHE A 150 -0.87 1.68 -1.37
CA PHE A 150 -1.26 0.32 -0.96
C PHE A 150 -2.48 0.30 -0.03
N SER A 151 -2.59 1.24 0.90
CA SER A 151 -3.76 1.33 1.78
C SER A 151 -5.03 1.63 0.96
N SER A 152 -4.94 2.60 0.05
CA SER A 152 -6.04 2.95 -0.85
C SER A 152 -6.43 1.78 -1.78
N ALA A 153 -5.46 1.07 -2.36
CA ALA A 153 -5.71 -0.09 -3.22
C ALA A 153 -6.38 -1.24 -2.45
N ASN A 154 -5.95 -1.51 -1.21
CA ASN A 154 -6.56 -2.52 -0.35
C ASN A 154 -8.00 -2.16 0.01
N ALA A 155 -8.29 -0.89 0.28
CA ALA A 155 -9.66 -0.42 0.51
C ALA A 155 -10.53 -0.65 -0.72
N ALA A 156 -10.04 -0.26 -1.91
CA ALA A 156 -10.73 -0.47 -3.18
C ALA A 156 -11.07 -1.96 -3.42
N VAL A 157 -10.09 -2.84 -3.23
CA VAL A 157 -10.28 -4.28 -3.40
C VAL A 157 -11.23 -4.86 -2.36
N SER A 158 -11.16 -4.40 -1.11
CA SER A 158 -12.09 -4.81 -0.07
C SER A 158 -13.54 -4.46 -0.44
N LEU A 159 -13.78 -3.28 -1.02
CA LEU A 159 -15.09 -2.88 -1.55
C LEU A 159 -15.52 -3.79 -2.72
N ILE A 160 -14.63 -4.06 -3.67
CA ILE A 160 -14.91 -4.97 -4.80
C ILE A 160 -15.35 -6.36 -4.29
N ILE A 161 -14.65 -6.90 -3.30
CA ILE A 161 -14.96 -8.21 -2.71
C ILE A 161 -16.35 -8.18 -2.06
N GLN A 162 -16.64 -7.16 -1.26
CA GLN A 162 -17.97 -6.98 -0.66
C GLN A 162 -19.08 -6.89 -1.72
N ARG A 163 -18.80 -6.23 -2.85
CA ARG A 163 -19.74 -6.12 -3.98
C ARG A 163 -19.99 -7.47 -4.65
N ILE A 164 -18.97 -8.30 -4.78
CA ILE A 164 -19.09 -9.67 -5.33
C ILE A 164 -19.91 -10.55 -4.39
N GLU A 165 -19.68 -10.46 -3.08
CA GLU A 165 -20.40 -11.24 -2.06
C GLU A 165 -21.90 -10.90 -1.95
N GLN A 166 -22.31 -9.75 -2.49
CA GLN A 166 -23.70 -9.28 -2.51
C GLN A 166 -24.49 -9.70 -3.77
N LEU A 167 -23.85 -10.38 -4.73
CA LEU A 167 -24.51 -10.95 -5.91
C LEU A 167 -25.37 -12.18 -5.55
#